data_AF-Q7V4M6-F1
#
_entry.id   AF-Q7V4M6-F1
#
_cell.length_a   1.000
_cell.length_b   1.000
_cell.length_c   1.000
_cell.angle_alpha   90.00
_cell.angle_beta   90.00
_cell.angle_gamma   90.00
#
_symmetry.space_group_name_H-M   'P 1'
#
loop_
_entity.id
_entity.type
_entity.pdbx_description
1 polymer ?
#
loop_
_entity_poly.entity_id
_entity_poly.type
_entity_poly.pdbx_seq_one_letter_code
_entity_poly.pdbx_strand_id
1 'polypeptide(L)'
;MTAMAQCVCSMNISGETVKFLGEVQSAYLKKNWSSLMLLNCGRCNKLTVDYVNTSTGLEPHRFHWLEGDHKIGVIEGGWNHLVDVQVPLAPMLLLFWSLAGLGQQCKMGPLPRSVRQAS
;
A
#
# COMPACT_ATOMS: atom_id res chain seq x y z
N MET A 1 -1.23 -26.29 -2.56
CA MET A 1 -0.43 -25.50 -3.52
C MET A 1 0.03 -24.24 -2.82
N THR A 2 1.34 -24.01 -2.70
CA THR A 2 1.90 -22.81 -2.04
C THR A 2 1.73 -21.57 -2.93
N ALA A 3 1.47 -20.40 -2.35
CA ALA A 3 1.38 -19.14 -3.07
C ALA A 3 2.72 -18.76 -3.75
N MET A 4 2.66 -18.05 -4.88
CA MET A 4 3.85 -17.47 -5.56
C MET A 4 4.22 -16.12 -4.98
N ALA A 5 3.22 -15.30 -4.72
CA ALA A 5 3.34 -14.01 -4.07
C ALA A 5 2.35 -13.98 -2.90
N GLN A 6 2.76 -13.43 -1.76
CA GLN A 6 1.87 -13.14 -0.66
C GLN A 6 1.88 -11.63 -0.41
N CYS A 7 0.73 -11.05 -0.14
CA CYS A 7 0.60 -9.63 0.14
C CYS A 7 -0.50 -9.36 1.15
N VAL A 8 -0.56 -8.12 1.64
CA VAL A 8 -1.68 -7.67 2.47
C VAL A 8 -2.81 -7.22 1.56
N CYS A 9 -3.85 -8.06 1.45
CA CYS A 9 -5.03 -7.81 0.63
C CYS A 9 -5.98 -6.87 1.37
N SER A 10 -5.85 -5.56 1.16
CA SER A 10 -6.80 -4.57 1.68
C SER A 10 -7.70 -4.03 0.58
N MET A 11 -9.02 -4.07 0.75
CA MET A 11 -9.95 -3.34 -0.11
C MET A 11 -9.95 -1.86 0.29
N ASN A 12 -9.15 -1.03 -0.38
CA ASN A 12 -9.14 0.41 -0.17
C ASN A 12 -10.03 1.09 -1.21
N ILE A 13 -11.32 1.27 -0.89
CA ILE A 13 -12.22 2.11 -1.67
C ILE A 13 -12.29 3.46 -0.96
N SER A 14 -11.41 4.39 -1.34
CA SER A 14 -11.53 5.79 -0.89
C SER A 14 -12.57 6.51 -1.76
N GLY A 15 -13.45 7.28 -1.14
CA GLY A 15 -14.39 8.16 -1.85
C GLY A 15 -13.77 9.48 -2.33
N GLU A 16 -12.50 9.75 -1.99
CA GLU A 16 -11.79 10.95 -2.40
C GLU A 16 -11.25 10.81 -3.83
N THR A 17 -11.44 11.84 -4.65
CA THR A 17 -11.05 11.87 -6.07
C THR A 17 -9.73 12.62 -6.32
N VAL A 18 -9.16 13.23 -5.28
CA VAL A 18 -7.91 14.00 -5.33
C VAL A 18 -7.01 13.52 -4.20
N LYS A 19 -5.72 13.26 -4.49
CA LYS A 19 -4.69 12.88 -3.51
C LYS A 19 -3.72 14.03 -3.24
N PHE A 20 -2.65 13.77 -2.48
CA PHE A 20 -1.61 14.74 -2.18
C PHE A 20 -1.11 15.47 -3.44
N LEU A 21 -0.91 16.80 -3.32
CA LEU A 21 -0.54 17.75 -4.39
C LEU A 21 -1.57 17.93 -5.52
N GLY A 22 -2.85 17.64 -5.28
CA GLY A 22 -3.90 17.90 -6.29
C GLY A 22 -3.95 16.85 -7.39
N GLU A 23 -3.17 15.79 -7.25
CA GLU A 23 -3.13 14.70 -8.21
C GLU A 23 -4.44 13.90 -8.22
N VAL A 24 -4.80 13.34 -9.37
CA VAL A 24 -6.02 12.54 -9.49
C VAL A 24 -5.88 11.23 -8.69
N GLN A 25 -6.90 10.95 -7.88
CA GLN A 25 -7.06 9.69 -7.18
C GLN A 25 -7.92 8.74 -8.01
N SER A 26 -7.28 7.87 -8.79
CA SER A 26 -7.99 6.85 -9.56
C SER A 26 -8.32 5.64 -8.71
N ALA A 27 -9.58 5.19 -8.75
CA ALA A 27 -9.97 3.89 -8.20
C ALA A 27 -9.51 2.78 -9.15
N TYR A 28 -8.81 1.79 -8.62
CA TYR A 28 -8.47 0.58 -9.36
C TYR A 28 -8.29 -0.61 -8.41
N LEU A 29 -8.47 -1.82 -8.95
CA LEU A 29 -8.34 -3.06 -8.19
C LEU A 29 -6.90 -3.26 -7.69
N LYS A 30 -6.75 -3.83 -6.49
CA LYS A 30 -5.47 -4.17 -5.86
C LYS A 30 -4.57 -2.97 -5.54
N LYS A 31 -5.15 -1.79 -5.34
CA LYS A 31 -4.42 -0.59 -4.91
C LYS A 31 -3.69 -0.85 -3.58
N ASN A 32 -2.41 -0.50 -3.54
CA ASN A 32 -1.47 -0.69 -2.42
C ASN A 32 -1.21 -2.15 -2.01
N TRP A 33 -1.67 -3.16 -2.76
CA TRP A 33 -1.37 -4.55 -2.41
C TRP A 33 0.11 -4.88 -2.56
N SER A 34 0.79 -4.23 -3.52
CA SER A 34 2.22 -4.39 -3.77
C SER A 34 3.12 -3.51 -2.90
N SER A 35 2.58 -2.75 -1.91
CA SER A 35 3.42 -1.97 -0.99
C SER A 35 4.14 -2.85 0.04
N LEU A 36 3.66 -4.07 0.28
CA LEU A 36 4.38 -5.12 0.98
C LEU A 36 4.08 -6.47 0.31
N MET A 37 5.14 -7.16 -0.12
CA MET A 37 5.05 -8.47 -0.74
C MET A 37 6.10 -9.42 -0.19
N LEU A 38 5.72 -10.67 -0.01
CA LEU A 38 6.64 -11.79 0.16
C LEU A 38 6.64 -12.62 -1.12
N LEU A 39 7.80 -12.77 -1.73
CA LEU A 39 7.97 -13.46 -3.01
C LEU A 39 8.66 -14.81 -2.82
N ASN A 40 8.10 -15.85 -3.44
CA ASN A 40 8.80 -17.13 -3.57
C ASN A 40 9.79 -17.05 -4.74
N CYS A 41 11.04 -16.69 -4.45
CA CYS A 41 12.07 -16.49 -5.48
C CYS A 41 12.34 -17.73 -6.33
N GLY A 42 12.16 -18.95 -5.80
CA GLY A 42 12.35 -20.18 -6.57
C GLY A 42 11.26 -20.46 -7.61
N ARG A 43 10.13 -19.74 -7.55
CA ARG A 43 9.00 -19.89 -8.47
C ARG A 43 8.71 -18.62 -9.26
N CYS A 44 9.13 -17.46 -8.75
CA CYS A 44 8.92 -16.15 -9.35
C CYS A 44 9.91 -15.89 -10.50
N ASN A 45 9.67 -16.52 -11.65
CA ASN A 45 10.57 -16.44 -12.81
C ASN A 45 10.14 -15.43 -13.88
N LYS A 46 8.99 -14.77 -13.69
CA LYS A 46 8.39 -13.85 -14.69
C LYS A 46 8.80 -12.39 -14.50
N LEU A 47 9.17 -11.98 -13.28
CA LEU A 47 9.64 -10.62 -12.97
C LEU A 47 11.11 -10.45 -13.37
N THR A 48 11.38 -10.45 -14.68
CA THR A 48 12.72 -10.16 -15.21
C THR A 48 12.96 -8.65 -15.30
N VAL A 49 14.23 -8.24 -15.40
CA VAL A 49 14.60 -6.84 -15.63
C VAL A 49 13.91 -6.27 -16.87
N ASP A 50 13.93 -7.02 -17.97
CA ASP A 50 13.29 -6.62 -19.22
C ASP A 50 11.77 -6.46 -19.06
N TYR A 51 11.11 -7.38 -18.37
CA TYR A 51 9.67 -7.29 -18.12
C TYR A 51 9.33 -6.04 -17.32
N VAL A 52 10.05 -5.78 -16.22
CA VAL A 52 9.81 -4.61 -15.37
C VAL A 52 10.02 -3.31 -16.15
N ASN A 53 11.09 -3.23 -16.95
CA ASN A 53 11.44 -2.01 -17.71
C ASN A 53 10.51 -1.73 -18.89
N THR A 54 9.85 -2.75 -19.46
CA THR A 54 9.00 -2.60 -20.65
C THR A 54 7.50 -2.64 -20.36
N SER A 55 7.11 -3.17 -19.19
CA SER A 55 5.71 -3.18 -18.75
C SER A 55 5.19 -1.79 -18.40
N THR A 56 3.87 -1.59 -18.53
CA THR A 56 3.26 -0.38 -17.95
C THR A 56 3.35 -0.47 -16.42
N GLY A 57 3.54 0.65 -15.72
CA GLY A 57 3.72 0.63 -14.26
C GLY A 57 2.59 -0.11 -13.51
N LEU A 58 1.36 -0.12 -14.03
CA LEU A 58 0.22 -0.82 -13.42
C LEU A 58 0.30 -2.36 -13.52
N GLU A 59 0.97 -2.90 -14.53
CA GLU A 59 1.04 -4.35 -14.78
C GLU A 59 1.70 -5.10 -13.60
N PRO A 60 2.93 -4.75 -13.15
CA PRO A 60 3.54 -5.37 -11.98
C PRO A 60 2.70 -5.18 -10.72
N HIS A 61 2.16 -3.97 -10.51
CA HIS A 61 1.38 -3.63 -9.31
C HIS A 61 0.07 -4.41 -9.19
N ARG A 62 -0.51 -4.88 -10.30
CA ARG A 62 -1.76 -5.66 -10.35
C ARG A 62 -1.53 -7.17 -10.43
N PHE A 63 -0.27 -7.61 -10.35
CA PHE A 63 0.12 -9.02 -10.37
C PHE A 63 -0.23 -9.74 -11.68
N HIS A 64 -0.30 -9.02 -12.81
CA HIS A 64 -0.60 -9.62 -14.11
C HIS A 64 0.49 -10.58 -14.62
N TRP A 65 1.67 -10.54 -13.99
CA TRP A 65 2.75 -11.51 -14.22
C TRP A 65 2.46 -12.90 -13.62
N LEU A 66 1.40 -13.05 -12.82
CA LEU A 66 0.92 -14.35 -12.31
C LEU A 66 -0.08 -14.98 -13.28
N GLU A 67 -0.20 -16.31 -13.22
CA GLU A 67 -1.24 -17.09 -13.93
C GLU A 67 -2.68 -16.79 -13.43
N GLY A 68 -2.81 -16.02 -12.35
CA GLY A 68 -4.09 -15.59 -11.79
C GLY A 68 -4.05 -15.41 -10.27
N ASP A 69 -5.14 -14.87 -9.72
CA ASP A 69 -5.26 -14.50 -8.30
C ASP A 69 -5.14 -15.70 -7.35
N HIS A 70 -5.40 -16.92 -7.83
CA HIS A 70 -5.20 -18.16 -7.08
C HIS A 70 -3.74 -18.43 -6.68
N LYS A 71 -2.77 -17.70 -7.26
CA LYS A 71 -1.35 -17.74 -6.86
C LYS A 71 -0.98 -16.69 -5.81
N ILE A 72 -1.92 -15.81 -5.44
CA ILE A 72 -1.74 -14.74 -4.44
C ILE A 72 -2.21 -15.26 -3.09
N GLY A 73 -1.32 -15.26 -2.10
CA GLY A 73 -1.65 -15.54 -0.70
C GLY A 73 -1.78 -14.27 0.13
N VAL A 74 -2.34 -14.41 1.33
CA VAL A 74 -2.50 -13.32 2.29
C VAL A 74 -1.37 -13.36 3.32
N ILE A 75 -0.80 -12.20 3.65
CA ILE A 75 0.06 -12.03 4.83
C ILE A 75 -0.84 -11.61 6.00
N GLU A 76 -0.95 -12.47 7.01
CA GLU A 76 -1.71 -12.20 8.24
C GLU A 76 -0.82 -11.58 9.33
N GLY A 77 -1.41 -10.96 10.35
CA GLY A 77 -0.70 -10.54 11.56
C GLY A 77 -0.28 -9.07 11.62
N GLY A 78 -1.09 -8.15 11.07
CA GLY A 78 -0.90 -6.71 11.31
C GLY A 78 0.26 -6.06 10.55
N TRP A 79 0.69 -6.67 9.45
CA TRP A 79 1.67 -6.10 8.52
C TRP A 79 1.03 -5.08 7.57
N ASN A 80 1.83 -4.12 7.09
CA ASN A 80 1.46 -3.14 6.06
C ASN A 80 0.20 -2.32 6.41
N HIS A 81 0.07 -1.89 7.66
CA HIS A 81 -1.02 -1.04 8.11
C HIS A 81 -0.95 0.34 7.43
N LEU A 82 -1.97 0.70 6.66
CA LEU A 82 -2.04 1.99 5.98
C LEU A 82 -2.47 3.09 6.94
N VAL A 83 -1.50 3.91 7.34
CA VAL A 83 -1.73 5.08 8.19
C VAL A 83 -2.71 6.04 7.51
N ASP A 84 -3.64 6.59 8.30
CA ASP A 84 -4.72 7.51 7.88
C ASP A 84 -5.75 6.92 6.89
N VAL A 85 -5.67 5.62 6.58
CA VAL A 85 -6.62 4.93 5.69
C VAL A 85 -7.33 3.79 6.42
N GLN A 86 -6.61 3.03 7.24
CA GLN A 86 -7.15 1.89 7.97
C GLN A 86 -7.36 2.23 9.44
N VAL A 87 -8.40 1.63 10.03
CA VAL A 87 -8.58 1.69 11.47
C VAL A 87 -7.45 0.87 12.13
N PRO A 88 -6.72 1.43 13.11
CA PRO A 88 -5.64 0.73 13.78
C PRO A 88 -6.17 -0.49 14.54
N LEU A 89 -5.54 -1.65 14.31
CA LEU A 89 -5.82 -2.91 15.00
C LEU A 89 -4.51 -3.41 15.62
N ALA A 90 -4.51 -3.68 16.92
CA ALA A 90 -3.32 -4.20 17.60
C ALA A 90 -3.20 -5.74 17.42
N PRO A 91 -1.99 -6.27 17.20
CA PRO A 91 -0.72 -5.56 17.03
C PRO A 91 -0.52 -5.04 15.59
N MET A 92 0.01 -3.82 15.45
CA MET A 92 0.50 -3.29 14.16
C MET A 92 2.01 -3.50 14.10
N LEU A 93 2.48 -4.31 13.14
CA LEU A 93 3.89 -4.69 13.04
C LEU A 93 4.67 -3.83 12.04
N LEU A 94 3.99 -3.32 11.00
CA LEU A 94 4.59 -2.46 9.99
C LEU A 94 3.60 -1.39 9.55
N LEU A 95 3.98 -0.13 9.70
CA LEU A 95 3.20 1.03 9.27
C LEU A 95 3.61 1.45 7.85
N PHE A 96 2.64 1.77 7.01
CA PHE A 96 2.86 2.25 5.65
C PHE A 96 2.19 3.60 5.43
N TRP A 97 2.99 4.65 5.24
CA TRP A 97 2.52 5.98 4.87
C TRP A 97 2.43 6.11 3.36
N SER A 98 1.22 6.00 2.83
CA SER A 98 1.00 6.19 1.40
C SER A 98 0.79 7.67 1.05
N LEU A 99 1.08 8.07 -0.19
CA LEU A 99 0.74 9.41 -0.71
C LEU A 99 -0.77 9.69 -0.70
N ALA A 100 -1.61 8.65 -0.61
CA ALA A 100 -3.04 8.80 -0.37
C ALA A 100 -3.35 9.22 1.08
N GLY A 101 -2.51 8.85 2.06
CA GLY A 101 -2.64 9.25 3.47
C GLY A 101 -1.89 10.54 3.82
N LEU A 102 -0.83 10.90 3.08
CA LEU A 102 -0.09 12.17 3.28
C LEU A 102 -0.92 13.43 2.99
N GLY A 103 -2.09 13.30 2.37
CA GLY A 103 -3.10 14.36 2.25
C GLY A 103 -3.85 14.64 3.56
N GLN A 104 -3.81 13.72 4.53
CA GLN A 104 -4.16 13.96 5.92
C GLN A 104 -2.92 14.32 6.73
N GLN A 105 -2.10 15.26 6.22
CA GLN A 105 -1.35 16.09 7.16
C GLN A 105 -2.37 16.60 8.16
N CYS A 106 -2.15 16.25 9.43
CA CYS A 106 -2.80 16.86 10.56
C CYS A 106 -3.23 18.28 10.19
N LYS A 107 -4.53 18.58 10.30
CA LYS A 107 -4.88 19.90 10.81
C LYS A 107 -4.20 19.98 12.17
N MET A 108 -2.91 20.30 12.20
CA MET A 108 -2.29 20.88 13.37
C MET A 108 -3.04 22.20 13.49
N GLY A 109 -4.14 22.16 14.25
CA GLY A 109 -4.69 23.37 14.81
C GLY A 109 -3.53 24.12 15.47
N PRO A 110 -3.56 25.45 15.47
CA PRO A 110 -2.50 26.23 16.09
C PRO A 110 -2.22 25.66 17.48
N LEU A 111 -0.95 25.35 17.76
CA LEU A 111 -0.52 24.83 19.05
C LEU A 111 -1.17 25.68 20.16
N PRO A 112 -1.80 25.07 21.17
CA PRO A 112 -2.35 25.83 22.27
C PRO A 112 -1.27 26.71 22.89
N ARG A 113 -1.63 27.97 23.21
CA ARG A 113 -0.69 29.00 23.71
C ARG A 113 0.11 28.59 24.95
N SER A 114 -0.22 27.49 25.60
CA SER A 114 0.46 26.96 26.79
C SER A 114 1.87 26.42 26.55
N VAL A 115 2.34 26.27 25.30
CA VAL A 115 3.69 25.75 24.98
C VAL A 115 4.70 26.86 24.63
N ARG A 116 4.36 28.14 24.85
CA ARG A 116 5.27 29.29 24.56
C ARG A 116 6.06 29.81 25.76
N GLN A 117 6.08 29.10 26.88
CA GLN A 117 6.91 29.45 28.04
C GLN A 117 7.68 28.24 28.55
N ALA A 118 8.80 27.96 27.91
CA ALA A 118 9.94 27.30 28.53
C ALA A 118 11.20 27.83 27.82
N SER A 119 11.89 28.72 28.53
CA SER A 119 13.22 29.31 28.27
C SER A 119 13.33 30.32 27.14
#